data_AF-A0A101IUD5-F1
#
_entry.id   AF-A0A101IUD5-F1
#
_cell.length_a   1.000
_cell.length_b   1.000
_cell.length_c   1.000
_cell.angle_alpha   90.00
_cell.angle_beta   90.00
_cell.angle_gamma   90.00
#
_symmetry.space_group_name_H-M   'P 1'
#
loop_
_entity.id
_entity.type
_entity.pdbx_description
1 polymer ?
#
loop_
_entity_poly.entity_id
_entity_poly.type
_entity_poly.pdbx_seq_one_letter_code
_entity_poly.pdbx_strand_id
1 'polypeptide(L)' 'MAQSIEHCDEIIEAWRKAGTLFMIGLELRHCVLFERMWEIIDTGAIGEIKMGTAVDNVSVGGQYFYHDKQRRK' A
#
# COMPACT_ATOMS: atom_id res chain seq x y z
N MET A 1 0.69 7.10 -4.70
CA MET A 1 1.85 6.30 -5.17
C MET A 1 2.18 6.72 -6.58
N ALA A 2 3.42 6.53 -7.01
CA ALA A 2 3.86 6.86 -8.36
C ALA A 2 4.43 5.62 -9.07
N GLN A 3 4.59 5.72 -10.39
CA GLN A 3 5.10 4.63 -11.24
C GLN A 3 6.63 4.61 -11.35
N SER A 4 7.32 5.66 -10.89
CA SER A 4 8.78 5.75 -10.84
C SER A 4 9.23 6.53 -9.60
N ILE A 5 10.53 6.48 -9.30
CA ILE A 5 11.12 7.19 -8.17
C ILE A 5 11.09 8.70 -8.41
N GLU A 6 11.36 9.14 -9.64
CA GLU A 6 11.37 10.55 -10.02
C GLU A 6 10.00 11.19 -9.79
N HIS A 7 8.92 10.48 -10.15
CA HIS A 7 7.56 10.95 -9.88
C HIS A 7 7.23 10.98 -8.38
N CYS A 8 7.87 10.15 -7.53
CA CYS A 8 7.73 10.28 -6.08
C CYS A 8 8.35 11.60 -5.58
N ASP A 9 9.52 11.96 -6.11
CA ASP A 9 10.19 13.22 -5.78
C ASP A 9 9.35 14.43 -6.20
N GLU A 10 8.74 14.38 -7.40
CA GLU A 10 7.81 15.41 -7.86
C GLU A 10 6.61 15.61 -6.93
N ILE A 11 6.03 14.51 -6.42
CA ILE A 11 4.93 14.56 -5.43
C ILE A 11 5.40 15.24 -4.14
N ILE A 12 6.60 14.92 -3.66
CA ILE A 12 7.17 15.52 -2.44
C ILE A 12 7.42 17.01 -2.63
N GLU A 13 7.97 17.42 -3.77
CA GLU A 13 8.20 18.83 -4.09
C GLU A 13 6.90 19.63 -4.23
N ALA A 14 5.88 19.06 -4.88
CA ALA A 14 4.56 19.66 -4.97
C ALA A 14 3.93 19.83 -3.59
N TRP A 15 4.03 18.81 -2.72
CA TRP A 15 3.56 18.88 -1.34
C TRP A 15 4.26 19.97 -0.53
N ARG A 16 5.59 20.05 -0.59
CA ARG A 16 6.38 21.08 0.10
C ARG A 16 5.92 22.49 -0.27
N LYS A 17 5.63 22.73 -1.56
CA LYS A 17 5.11 24.02 -2.07
C LYS A 17 3.68 24.28 -1.63
N ALA A 18 2.85 23.25 -1.50
CA ALA A 18 1.45 23.38 -1.10
C ALA A 18 1.30 23.79 0.38
N GLY A 19 2.26 23.43 1.25
CA GLY A 19 2.23 23.80 2.67
C GLY A 19 1.08 23.18 3.46
N THR A 20 0.49 22.10 2.94
CA THR A 20 -0.64 21.38 3.55
C THR A 20 -0.18 20.07 4.18
N LEU A 21 -1.09 19.35 4.85
CA LEU A 21 -0.82 17.98 5.29
C LEU A 21 -0.89 17.03 4.09
N PHE A 22 0.16 16.24 3.88
CA PHE A 22 0.19 15.14 2.90
C PHE A 22 0.16 13.82 3.64
N MET A 23 -0.74 12.94 3.20
CA MET A 23 -0.97 11.63 3.80
C MET A 23 -0.87 10.56 2.71
N ILE A 24 -0.19 9.46 3.03
CA ILE A 24 -0.16 8.26 2.20
C ILE A 24 -1.19 7.28 2.78
N GLY A 25 -2.21 6.93 1.99
CA GLY A 25 -3.17 5.89 2.34
C GLY A 25 -2.52 4.52 2.33
N LEU A 26 -2.05 4.08 3.50
CA LEU A 26 -1.59 2.72 3.78
C LEU A 26 -2.56 2.07 4.78
N GLU A 27 -3.84 2.03 4.42
CA GLU A 27 -4.94 1.70 5.33
C GLU A 27 -4.83 0.31 5.96
N LEU A 28 -4.24 -0.66 5.24
CA LEU A 28 -4.01 -2.00 5.78
C LEU A 28 -3.14 -1.98 7.04
N ARG A 29 -2.25 -0.99 7.22
CA ARG A 29 -1.47 -0.83 8.46
C ARG A 29 -2.35 -0.72 9.71
N HIS A 30 -3.58 -0.25 9.55
CA HIS A 30 -4.53 -0.01 10.63
C HIS A 30 -5.67 -1.04 10.65
N CYS A 31 -5.58 -2.11 9.86
CA CYS A 31 -6.52 -3.20 9.98
C CYS A 31 -6.14 -4.07 11.17
N VAL A 32 -7.15 -4.56 11.90
CA VAL A 32 -6.98 -5.33 13.16
C VAL A 32 -6.00 -6.49 13.01
N LEU A 33 -5.99 -7.15 11.85
CA LEU A 33 -5.08 -8.25 11.57
C LEU A 33 -3.61 -7.80 11.58
N PHE A 34 -3.28 -6.74 10.85
CA PHE A 34 -1.89 -6.28 10.74
C PHE A 34 -1.41 -5.61 12.03
N GLU A 35 -2.29 -4.92 12.77
CA GLU A 35 -1.96 -4.39 14.10
C GLU A 35 -1.62 -5.53 15.07
N ARG A 36 -2.44 -6.58 15.14
CA ARG A 36 -2.16 -7.74 16.00
C ARG A 36 -0.89 -8.49 15.59
N MET A 37 -0.65 -8.63 14.28
CA MET A 37 0.60 -9.20 13.80
C MET A 37 1.80 -8.38 14.27
N TRP A 38 1.72 -7.05 14.20
CA TRP A 38 2.76 -6.15 14.67
C TRP A 38 2.99 -6.28 16.18
N GLU A 39 1.94 -6.35 16.99
CA GLU A 39 2.05 -6.58 18.43
C GLU A 39 2.85 -7.86 18.74
N ILE A 40 2.55 -8.97 18.05
CA ILE A 40 3.26 -10.25 18.23
C ILE A 40 4.73 -10.12 17.84
N ILE A 41 5.03 -9.44 16.72
CA ILE A 41 6.39 -9.18 16.26
C ILE A 41 7.16 -8.38 17.32
N ASP A 42 6.56 -7.31 17.84
CA ASP A 42 7.18 -6.39 18.80
C ASP A 42 7.54 -7.06 20.13
N THR A 43 6.75 -8.06 20.57
CA THR A 43 7.11 -8.86 21.74
C THR A 43 8.35 -9.75 21.55
N GLY A 44 8.83 -9.92 20.31
CA GLY A 44 9.91 -10.84 19.97
C GLY A 44 9.51 -12.32 19.96
N ALA A 45 8.22 -12.64 20.09
CA ALA A 45 7.72 -14.02 20.20
C ALA A 45 8.06 -14.91 18.99
N ILE A 46 8.26 -14.32 17.81
CA ILE A 46 8.60 -15.04 16.57
C ILE A 46 10.10 -15.00 16.24
N GLY A 47 10.92 -14.35 17.07
CA GLY A 47 12.34 -14.14 16.81
C GLY A 47 12.61 -13.25 15.60
N GLU A 48 13.72 -13.52 14.90
CA GLU A 48 14.14 -12.74 13.73
C GLU A 48 13.30 -13.10 12.50
N ILE A 49 12.66 -12.10 11.89
CA ILE A 49 11.89 -12.28 10.65
C ILE A 49 12.84 -12.58 9.50
N LYS A 50 12.72 -13.76 8.92
CA LYS A 50 13.53 -14.19 7.75
C LYS A 50 12.83 -13.94 6.41
N MET A 51 11.50 -14.00 6.37
CA MET A 51 10.73 -13.87 5.14
C MET A 51 9.28 -13.46 5.45
N GLY A 52 8.71 -12.60 4.60
CA GLY A 52 7.28 -12.32 4.53
C GLY A 52 6.77 -12.59 3.12
N THR A 53 5.58 -13.16 3.00
CA THR A 53 4.90 -13.38 1.72
C THR A 53 3.49 -12.81 1.77
N ALA A 54 3.04 -12.24 0.67
CA ALA A 54 1.69 -11.70 0.53
C ALA A 54 1.16 -12.05 -0.85
N VAL A 55 -0.11 -12.43 -0.92
CA VAL A 55 -0.83 -12.67 -2.17
C VAL A 55 -2.08 -11.80 -2.14
N ASP A 56 -2.12 -10.81 -3.04
CA ASP A 56 -3.29 -9.97 -3.24
C ASP A 56 -4.26 -10.67 -4.20
N ASN A 57 -5.38 -11.16 -3.68
CA ASN A 57 -6.38 -11.91 -4.44
C ASN A 57 -7.61 -11.04 -4.70
N VAL A 58 -7.77 -10.60 -5.94
CA VAL A 58 -8.92 -9.80 -6.38
C VAL A 58 -9.92 -10.67 -7.13
N SER A 59 -10.74 -11.45 -6.41
CA SER A 59 -11.83 -12.34 -6.86
C SER A 59 -12.16 -12.28 -8.38
N VAL A 60 -13.24 -11.61 -8.78
CA VAL A 60 -13.61 -11.35 -10.18
C VAL A 60 -13.02 -10.02 -10.67
N GLY A 61 -11.85 -9.62 -10.17
CA GLY A 61 -11.21 -8.34 -10.47
C GLY A 61 -11.05 -8.12 -11.98
N GLY A 62 -10.75 -9.17 -12.74
CA GLY A 62 -10.70 -9.09 -14.20
C GLY A 62 -12.02 -8.65 -14.85
N GLN A 63 -13.16 -8.98 -14.25
CA GLN A 63 -14.48 -8.49 -14.69
C GLN A 63 -14.64 -6.99 -14.41
N TYR A 64 -14.16 -6.51 -13.26
CA TYR A 64 -14.26 -5.10 -12.89
C TYR A 64 -13.26 -4.17 -13.61
N PHE A 65 -12.03 -4.63 -13.86
CA PHE A 65 -10.96 -3.78 -14.41
C PHE A 65 -10.92 -3.70 -15.95
N TYR A 66 -11.42 -4.73 -16.66
CA TYR A 66 -11.24 -4.86 -18.12
C TYR A 66 -12.55 -4.89 -18.93
N HIS A 67 -13.70 -4.58 -18.33
CA HIS A 67 -15.00 -4.59 -19.02
C HIS A 67 -15.75 -3.25 -18.95
N ASP A 68 -15.03 -2.16 -18.66
CA ASP A 68 -15.51 -0.80 -18.95
C ASP A 68 -15.21 -0.46 -20.43
N LYS A 69 -16.15 0.21 -21.10
CA LYS A 69 -16.01 0.70 -22.48
C LYS A 69 -14.76 1.57 -22.67
N GLN A 70 -14.22 2.15 -21.59
CA GLN A 70 -13.05 3.03 -21.60
C GLN A 70 -11.71 2.30 -21.41
N ARG A 71 -11.67 1.03 -21.02
CA ARG A 71 -10.42 0.31 -20.70
C ARG A 71 -10.40 -1.06 -21.38
N ARG A 72 -9.89 -1.09 -22.62
CA ARG A 72 -9.66 -2.33 -23.38
C ARG A 72 -8.28 -2.90 -23.02
N LYS A 73 -8.20 -4.24 -23.04
CA LYS A 73 -6.96 -5.03 -22.91
C LYS A 73 -5.89 -4.57 -23.89
#